data_AF-M6K085-F1
#
_entry.id   AF-M6K085-F1
#
_cell.length_a   1.000
_cell.length_b   1.000
_cell.length_c   1.000
_cell.angle_alpha   90.00
_cell.angle_beta   90.00
_cell.angle_gamma   90.00
#
_symmetry.space_group_name_H-M   'P 1'
#
loop_
_entity.id
_entity.type
_entity.pdbx_description
1 polymer ?
#
loop_
_entity_poly.entity_id
_entity_poly.type
_entity_poly.pdbx_seq_one_letter_code
_entity_poly.pdbx_strand_id
1 'polypeptide(L)'
;MNSREVEKWIKKLGPEAMPFTRANQHRTVNEEERIDLSNFSFDAINDGSPEPNLEFIYEEKGSFPESKKYIWLIYLKNGEINFKIIPDSYPNQAGINNYGRKNVCHTNLSGGELALQGGECWWSESSKTMFVNNQSGRYPSETEAQFQAVIEFFKFVGYKNVVDARIKI
;
A
#
# COMPACT_ATOMS: atom_id res chain seq x y z
N MET A 1 13.75 -12.28 -5.13
CA MET A 1 14.91 -11.38 -4.97
C MET A 1 15.99 -12.11 -4.17
N ASN A 2 17.27 -11.82 -4.36
CA ASN A 2 18.32 -12.40 -3.49
C ASN A 2 18.48 -11.57 -2.19
N SER A 3 19.16 -12.12 -1.19
CA SER A 3 19.32 -11.49 0.13
C SER A 3 19.95 -10.09 0.07
N ARG A 4 20.99 -9.91 -0.75
CA ARG A 4 21.67 -8.61 -0.92
C ARG A 4 20.74 -7.55 -1.51
N GLU A 5 19.84 -7.95 -2.41
CA GLU A 5 18.85 -7.06 -3.00
C GLU A 5 17.76 -6.68 -2.00
N VAL A 6 17.32 -7.64 -1.18
CA VAL A 6 16.39 -7.39 -0.06
C VAL A 6 16.99 -6.36 0.91
N GLU A 7 18.22 -6.55 1.36
CA GLU A 7 18.91 -5.62 2.26
C GLU A 7 19.02 -4.21 1.66
N LYS A 8 19.33 -4.12 0.36
CA LYS A 8 19.40 -2.84 -0.36
C LYS A 8 18.04 -2.14 -0.34
N TRP A 9 16.95 -2.87 -0.57
CA TRP A 9 15.61 -2.29 -0.54
C TRP A 9 15.19 -1.87 0.86
N ILE A 10 15.42 -2.68 1.89
CA ILE A 10 15.15 -2.31 3.29
C ILE A 10 15.89 -1.01 3.64
N LYS A 11 17.17 -0.87 3.25
CA LYS A 11 17.93 0.36 3.51
C LYS A 11 17.31 1.60 2.86
N LYS A 12 16.73 1.47 1.67
CA LYS A 12 16.14 2.59 0.92
C LYS A 12 14.71 2.91 1.38
N LEU A 13 13.91 1.88 1.62
CA LEU A 13 12.53 1.98 2.07
C LEU A 13 12.44 2.36 3.55
N GLY A 14 13.49 2.13 4.34
CA GLY A 14 13.48 2.29 5.78
C GLY A 14 13.22 0.97 6.51
N PRO A 15 13.56 0.89 7.80
CA PRO A 15 13.39 -0.33 8.60
C PRO A 15 11.92 -0.66 8.78
N GLU A 16 11.60 -1.92 9.05
CA GLU A 16 10.24 -2.30 9.45
C GLU A 16 9.74 -1.51 10.65
N ALA A 17 8.47 -1.14 10.65
CA ALA A 17 7.85 -0.36 11.70
C ALA A 17 6.48 -0.91 12.07
N MET A 18 6.12 -0.81 13.35
CA MET A 18 4.76 -1.12 13.81
C MET A 18 3.79 -0.04 13.30
N PRO A 19 2.50 -0.36 13.14
CA PRO A 19 1.45 0.62 12.86
C PRO A 19 1.57 1.86 13.74
N PHE A 20 1.28 3.03 13.16
CA PHE A 20 1.15 4.31 13.85
C PHE A 20 2.46 4.94 14.35
N THR A 21 3.54 4.17 14.46
CA THR A 21 4.84 4.64 14.99
C THR A 21 5.42 5.81 14.19
N ARG A 22 5.46 5.70 12.87
CA ARG A 22 5.96 6.77 11.98
C ARG A 22 5.01 7.95 11.81
N ALA A 23 3.72 7.73 12.08
CA ALA A 23 2.71 8.77 12.01
C ALA A 23 2.65 9.60 13.30
N ASN A 24 3.51 9.33 14.30
CA ASN A 24 3.49 9.93 15.63
C ASN A 24 2.11 9.83 16.31
N GLN A 25 1.42 8.72 16.09
CA GLN A 25 0.11 8.46 16.70
C GLN A 25 0.30 7.54 17.92
N HIS A 26 -0.12 8.01 19.10
CA HIS A 26 -0.16 7.19 20.32
C HIS A 26 -1.39 6.27 20.32
N ARG A 27 -1.37 5.27 19.43
CA ARG A 27 -2.48 4.33 19.23
C ARG A 27 -1.97 2.91 19.03
N THR A 28 -2.70 1.94 19.56
CA THR A 28 -2.49 0.51 19.30
C THR A 28 -3.45 0.00 18.23
N VAL A 29 -3.05 -1.07 17.54
CA VAL A 29 -3.91 -1.78 16.59
C VAL A 29 -5.02 -2.51 17.34
N ASN A 30 -6.27 -2.19 17.01
CA ASN A 30 -7.43 -2.86 17.57
C ASN A 30 -7.59 -4.27 16.97
N GLU A 31 -8.42 -5.14 17.57
CA GLU A 31 -8.60 -6.52 17.10
C GLU A 31 -9.18 -6.59 15.68
N GLU A 32 -10.10 -5.70 15.31
CA GLU A 32 -10.68 -5.63 13.95
C GLU A 32 -9.67 -5.26 12.86
N GLU A 33 -8.57 -4.65 13.27
CA GLU A 33 -7.48 -4.21 12.41
C GLU A 33 -6.40 -5.29 12.24
N ARG A 34 -6.44 -6.39 13.03
CA ARG A 34 -5.48 -7.51 13.00
C ARG A 34 -5.88 -8.69 12.12
N ILE A 35 -7.06 -8.63 11.50
CA ILE A 35 -7.55 -9.70 10.63
C ILE A 35 -6.64 -9.77 9.40
N ASP A 36 -5.90 -10.87 9.24
CA ASP A 36 -5.04 -11.11 8.08
C ASP A 36 -5.88 -11.39 6.83
N LEU A 37 -5.89 -10.41 5.92
CA LEU A 37 -6.53 -10.49 4.61
C LEU A 37 -5.50 -10.49 3.48
N SER A 38 -4.22 -10.76 3.77
CA SER A 38 -3.15 -10.78 2.78
C SER A 38 -3.37 -11.80 1.66
N ASN A 39 -4.06 -12.91 1.93
CA ASN A 39 -4.41 -13.91 0.92
C ASN A 39 -5.49 -13.44 -0.08
N PHE A 40 -6.22 -12.38 0.22
CA PHE A 40 -7.23 -11.78 -0.66
C PHE A 40 -6.71 -10.57 -1.42
N SER A 41 -5.43 -10.25 -1.24
CA SER A 41 -4.76 -9.14 -1.90
C SER A 41 -3.96 -9.63 -3.09
N PHE A 42 -3.79 -8.74 -4.05
CA PHE A 42 -3.03 -8.98 -5.26
C PHE A 42 -1.54 -9.09 -4.94
N ASP A 43 -0.84 -10.11 -5.46
CA ASP A 43 0.61 -10.21 -5.34
C ASP A 43 1.31 -9.28 -6.34
N ALA A 44 1.65 -8.08 -5.90
CA ALA A 44 2.15 -7.05 -6.78
C ALA A 44 3.62 -7.25 -7.21
N ILE A 45 4.30 -8.31 -6.74
CA ILE A 45 5.60 -8.73 -7.27
C ILE A 45 5.42 -9.75 -8.39
N ASN A 46 4.53 -10.73 -8.19
CA ASN A 46 4.42 -11.89 -9.09
C ASN A 46 3.32 -11.73 -10.15
N ASP A 47 2.24 -11.05 -9.81
CA ASP A 47 1.05 -10.97 -10.66
C ASP A 47 1.03 -9.67 -11.51
N GLY A 48 1.88 -8.68 -11.21
CA GLY A 48 1.94 -7.40 -11.93
C GLY A 48 0.98 -6.34 -11.40
N SER A 49 0.06 -5.82 -12.21
CA SER A 49 -0.97 -4.85 -11.78
C SER A 49 -2.33 -5.55 -11.63
N PRO A 50 -3.15 -5.22 -10.61
CA PRO A 50 -4.55 -5.66 -10.61
C PRO A 50 -5.30 -5.08 -11.81
N GLU A 51 -6.24 -5.84 -12.39
CA GLU A 51 -7.16 -5.33 -13.42
C GLU A 51 -8.14 -4.34 -12.78
N PRO A 52 -8.07 -3.02 -13.07
CA PRO A 52 -8.91 -2.05 -12.40
C PRO A 52 -10.30 -1.98 -13.04
N ASN A 53 -11.31 -1.59 -12.25
CA ASN A 53 -12.63 -1.26 -12.79
C ASN A 53 -12.59 0.14 -13.44
N LEU A 54 -12.96 0.26 -14.71
CA LEU A 54 -12.56 1.37 -15.60
C LEU A 54 -13.60 2.47 -15.83
N GLU A 55 -14.82 2.33 -15.33
CA GLU A 55 -15.97 3.11 -15.82
C GLU A 55 -15.93 4.64 -15.57
N PHE A 56 -14.95 5.21 -14.87
CA PHE A 56 -15.05 6.60 -14.37
C PHE A 56 -13.76 7.43 -14.24
N ILE A 57 -12.59 6.99 -14.74
CA ILE A 57 -11.34 7.74 -14.53
C ILE A 57 -11.07 8.67 -15.71
N TYR A 58 -11.46 9.94 -15.56
CA TYR A 58 -10.99 11.03 -16.41
C TYR A 58 -9.77 11.69 -15.76
N GLU A 59 -8.67 11.74 -16.50
CA GLU A 59 -7.33 12.20 -16.07
C GLU A 59 -7.21 13.72 -15.86
N GLU A 60 -8.20 14.36 -15.25
CA GLU A 60 -7.98 15.70 -14.77
C GLU A 60 -7.19 15.62 -13.46
N LYS A 61 -5.87 15.82 -13.57
CA LYS A 61 -4.90 15.95 -12.47
C LYS A 61 -5.55 16.69 -11.29
N GLY A 62 -5.91 15.94 -10.23
CA GLY A 62 -6.45 16.52 -9.00
C GLY A 62 -7.71 15.85 -8.46
N SER A 63 -8.42 15.04 -9.25
CA SER A 63 -9.58 14.27 -8.77
C SER A 63 -9.31 12.78 -8.82
N PHE A 64 -8.83 12.21 -7.70
CA PHE A 64 -8.68 10.77 -7.55
C PHE A 64 -9.93 10.20 -6.83
N PRO A 65 -10.82 9.47 -7.52
CA PRO A 65 -12.06 9.01 -6.91
C PRO A 65 -11.80 7.92 -5.87
N GLU A 66 -12.36 8.09 -4.66
CA GLU A 66 -12.29 7.10 -3.58
C GLU A 66 -12.80 5.72 -4.00
N SER A 67 -13.79 5.65 -4.90
CA SER A 67 -14.33 4.39 -5.42
C SER A 67 -13.34 3.56 -6.24
N LYS A 68 -12.21 4.14 -6.65
CA LYS A 68 -11.14 3.48 -7.42
C LYS A 68 -9.83 3.37 -6.65
N LYS A 69 -9.85 3.74 -5.36
CA LYS A 69 -8.67 3.73 -4.52
C LYS A 69 -8.28 2.30 -4.18
N TYR A 70 -6.98 2.05 -4.23
CA TYR A 70 -6.36 0.86 -3.70
C TYR A 70 -5.48 1.26 -2.51
N ILE A 71 -5.37 0.37 -1.54
CA ILE A 71 -4.32 0.44 -0.53
C ILE A 71 -3.23 -0.54 -0.88
N TRP A 72 -1.99 -0.17 -0.58
CA TRP A 72 -0.83 -0.99 -0.84
C TRP A 72 0.06 -1.10 0.39
N LEU A 73 0.77 -2.22 0.51
CA LEU A 73 1.67 -2.51 1.62
C LEU A 73 2.90 -3.29 1.15
N ILE A 74 4.08 -2.79 1.50
CA ILE A 74 5.37 -3.50 1.37
C ILE A 74 5.79 -3.95 2.76
N TYR A 75 6.09 -5.23 2.94
CA TYR A 75 6.43 -5.82 4.24
C TYR A 75 7.41 -6.99 4.08
N LEU A 76 8.00 -7.47 5.19
CA LEU A 76 8.80 -8.70 5.17
C LEU A 76 7.98 -9.89 5.65
N LYS A 77 8.15 -11.04 4.98
CA LYS A 77 7.67 -12.33 5.44
C LYS A 77 8.77 -13.35 5.22
N ASN A 78 9.20 -14.01 6.28
CA ASN A 78 10.30 -14.99 6.24
C ASN A 78 11.60 -14.45 5.62
N GLY A 79 11.91 -13.16 5.85
CA GLY A 79 13.11 -12.51 5.30
C GLY A 79 12.98 -12.06 3.84
N GLU A 80 11.81 -12.21 3.22
CA GLU A 80 11.55 -11.80 1.84
C GLU A 80 10.64 -10.58 1.79
N ILE A 81 10.90 -9.67 0.85
CA ILE A 81 10.00 -8.54 0.58
C ILE A 81 8.76 -9.05 -0.12
N ASN A 82 7.62 -8.74 0.47
CA ASN A 82 6.30 -8.98 -0.06
C ASN A 82 5.65 -7.64 -0.38
N PHE A 83 4.84 -7.61 -1.43
CA PHE A 83 4.15 -6.41 -1.87
C PHE A 83 2.72 -6.76 -2.26
N LYS A 84 1.77 -6.15 -1.56
CA LYS A 84 0.35 -6.45 -1.71
C LYS A 84 -0.43 -5.18 -2.03
N ILE A 85 -1.43 -5.32 -2.89
CA ILE A 85 -2.37 -4.28 -3.28
C ILE A 85 -3.80 -4.84 -3.19
N ILE A 86 -4.74 -4.06 -2.65
CA ILE A 86 -6.15 -4.45 -2.58
C ILE A 86 -7.05 -3.21 -2.77
N PRO A 87 -8.24 -3.34 -3.39
CA PRO A 87 -9.19 -2.24 -3.41
C PRO A 87 -9.51 -1.77 -1.98
N ASP A 88 -9.52 -0.46 -1.74
CA ASP A 88 -9.91 0.11 -0.44
C ASP A 88 -11.40 -0.16 -0.13
N SER A 89 -12.19 -0.46 -1.16
CA SER A 89 -13.58 -0.90 -1.05
C SER A 89 -13.75 -2.38 -0.72
N TYR A 90 -12.68 -3.17 -0.64
CA TYR A 90 -12.79 -4.59 -0.35
C TYR A 90 -13.43 -4.79 1.04
N PRO A 91 -14.45 -5.66 1.16
CA PRO A 91 -15.16 -5.84 2.40
C PRO A 91 -14.30 -6.55 3.45
N ASN A 92 -14.24 -6.01 4.65
CA ASN A 92 -13.70 -6.71 5.81
C ASN A 92 -14.82 -7.48 6.50
N GLN A 93 -15.23 -8.64 5.96
CA GLN A 93 -16.41 -9.36 6.47
C GLN A 93 -16.28 -9.71 7.96
N ALA A 94 -15.10 -10.11 8.40
CA ALA A 94 -14.81 -10.39 9.81
C ALA A 94 -14.84 -9.10 10.66
N GLY A 95 -14.39 -7.96 10.12
CA GLY A 95 -14.50 -6.64 10.73
C GLY A 95 -15.94 -6.13 10.82
N ILE A 96 -16.75 -6.35 9.78
CA ILE A 96 -18.18 -5.99 9.73
C ILE A 96 -18.93 -6.75 10.82
N ASN A 97 -18.79 -8.08 10.85
CA ASN A 97 -19.60 -8.94 11.70
C ASN A 97 -19.32 -8.73 13.19
N ASN A 98 -18.09 -8.39 13.54
CA ASN A 98 -17.66 -8.35 14.94
C ASN A 98 -17.45 -6.91 15.47
N TYR A 99 -17.19 -5.93 14.60
CA TYR A 99 -16.68 -4.62 15.02
C TYR A 99 -17.22 -3.42 14.22
N GLY A 100 -18.14 -3.63 13.25
CA GLY A 100 -18.75 -2.56 12.46
C GLY A 100 -17.82 -1.89 11.43
N ARG A 101 -16.63 -2.44 11.20
CA ARG A 101 -15.65 -1.88 10.26
C ARG A 101 -15.86 -2.46 8.86
N LYS A 102 -16.36 -1.63 7.95
CA LYS A 102 -16.81 -2.06 6.61
C LYS A 102 -15.69 -2.56 5.69
N ASN A 103 -14.56 -1.86 5.68
CA ASN A 103 -13.53 -2.07 4.67
C ASN A 103 -12.19 -2.49 5.27
N VAL A 104 -11.35 -3.10 4.43
CA VAL A 104 -9.95 -3.45 4.73
C VAL A 104 -9.12 -2.19 4.96
N CYS A 105 -8.06 -2.30 5.75
CA CYS A 105 -7.03 -1.27 5.90
C CYS A 105 -5.63 -1.87 5.93
N HIS A 106 -4.57 -1.05 5.94
CA HIS A 106 -3.18 -1.54 5.87
C HIS A 106 -2.82 -2.58 6.93
N THR A 107 -3.33 -2.43 8.16
CA THR A 107 -3.08 -3.40 9.23
C THR A 107 -3.73 -4.74 8.96
N ASN A 108 -4.82 -4.80 8.18
CA ASN A 108 -5.38 -6.09 7.78
C ASN A 108 -4.47 -6.81 6.76
N LEU A 109 -3.66 -6.08 5.98
CA LEU A 109 -2.70 -6.69 5.06
C LEU A 109 -1.44 -7.21 5.78
N SER A 110 -1.07 -6.62 6.91
CA SER A 110 0.04 -7.08 7.75
C SER A 110 -0.38 -8.02 8.87
N GLY A 111 -1.68 -8.22 9.12
CA GLY A 111 -2.17 -8.86 10.34
C GLY A 111 -1.93 -8.04 11.61
N GLY A 112 -1.68 -6.74 11.49
CA GLY A 112 -1.31 -5.84 12.58
C GLY A 112 0.17 -5.83 12.92
N GLU A 113 0.99 -6.51 12.11
CA GLU A 113 2.43 -6.68 12.34
C GLU A 113 3.27 -5.57 11.69
N LEU A 114 4.57 -5.74 11.73
CA LEU A 114 5.57 -4.90 11.09
C LEU A 114 5.36 -4.78 9.57
N ALA A 115 5.65 -3.61 9.03
CA ALA A 115 5.76 -3.41 7.58
C ALA A 115 6.83 -2.36 7.22
N LEU A 116 7.30 -2.40 5.98
CA LEU A 116 8.29 -1.47 5.45
C LEU A 116 7.65 -0.15 5.04
N GLN A 117 6.58 -0.17 4.26
CA GLN A 117 5.91 1.04 3.76
C GLN A 117 4.45 0.72 3.40
N GLY A 118 3.56 1.70 3.50
CA GLY A 118 2.18 1.61 3.05
C GLY A 118 1.66 2.94 2.54
N GLY A 119 0.61 2.89 1.73
CA GLY A 119 -0.01 4.08 1.19
C GLY A 119 -1.22 3.75 0.32
N GLU A 120 -1.60 4.71 -0.50
CA GLU A 120 -2.73 4.59 -1.41
C GLU A 120 -2.26 4.73 -2.85
N CYS A 121 -2.99 4.13 -3.78
CA CYS A 121 -2.76 4.32 -5.19
C CYS A 121 -4.05 4.28 -6.01
N TRP A 122 -3.96 4.87 -7.19
CA TRP A 122 -5.00 4.89 -8.22
C TRP A 122 -4.37 4.53 -9.55
N TRP A 123 -5.14 3.87 -10.40
CA TRP A 123 -4.71 3.51 -11.74
C TRP A 123 -5.48 4.32 -12.77
N SER A 124 -4.79 4.82 -13.79
CA SER A 124 -5.44 5.41 -14.94
C SER A 124 -5.09 4.64 -16.20
N GLU A 125 -6.10 4.07 -16.85
CA GLU A 125 -5.89 3.29 -18.07
C GLU A 125 -5.50 4.14 -19.27
N SER A 126 -6.07 5.34 -19.42
CA SER A 126 -5.84 6.19 -20.59
C SER A 126 -4.36 6.55 -20.77
N SER A 127 -3.66 6.87 -19.68
CA SER A 127 -2.22 7.14 -19.64
C SER A 127 -1.40 5.95 -19.18
N LYS A 128 -2.04 4.84 -18.80
CA LYS A 128 -1.41 3.65 -18.19
C LYS A 128 -0.53 4.05 -16.99
N THR A 129 -1.02 4.99 -16.19
CA THR A 129 -0.29 5.61 -15.08
C THR A 129 -0.83 5.11 -13.75
N MET A 130 0.07 4.72 -12.86
CA MET A 130 -0.23 4.58 -11.44
C MET A 130 0.12 5.87 -10.70
N PHE A 131 -0.86 6.41 -10.00
CA PHE A 131 -0.71 7.52 -9.08
C PHE A 131 -0.57 6.96 -7.67
N VAL A 132 0.54 7.27 -6.98
CA VAL A 132 0.88 6.69 -5.68
C VAL A 132 1.11 7.79 -4.67
N ASN A 133 0.61 7.62 -3.46
CA ASN A 133 0.96 8.45 -2.30
C ASN A 133 1.48 7.56 -1.15
N ASN A 134 2.01 8.16 -0.09
CA ASN A 134 2.36 7.47 1.16
C ASN A 134 1.43 7.83 2.33
N GLN A 135 0.19 8.22 2.04
CA GLN A 135 -0.77 8.70 3.04
C GLN A 135 -1.40 7.56 3.85
N SER A 136 -0.64 6.54 4.18
CA SER A 136 -1.06 5.57 5.17
C SER A 136 -0.97 6.20 6.56
N GLY A 137 -2.09 6.28 7.28
CA GLY A 137 -2.05 6.61 8.71
C GLY A 137 -1.33 5.57 9.58
N ARG A 138 -0.91 4.42 9.01
CA ARG A 138 -0.30 3.30 9.73
C ARG A 138 1.18 3.15 9.41
N TYR A 139 1.53 3.17 8.12
CA TYR A 139 2.89 2.90 7.64
C TYR A 139 3.38 3.95 6.63
N PRO A 140 3.30 5.26 6.93
CA PRO A 140 3.76 6.28 5.99
C PRO A 140 5.28 6.21 5.82
N SER A 141 5.79 6.90 4.79
CA SER A 141 7.22 7.19 4.69
C SER A 141 7.55 8.40 5.56
N GLU A 142 8.67 8.34 6.30
CA GLU A 142 9.13 9.42 7.18
C GLU A 142 9.88 10.51 6.43
N THR A 143 10.49 10.14 5.30
CA THR A 143 11.32 11.05 4.51
C THR A 143 10.95 10.99 3.04
N GLU A 144 11.27 12.07 2.33
CA GLU A 144 11.12 12.12 0.87
C GLU A 144 11.92 11.02 0.18
N ALA A 145 13.13 10.74 0.66
CA ALA A 145 13.99 9.70 0.09
C ALA A 145 13.36 8.30 0.21
N GLN A 146 12.73 7.98 1.34
CA GLN A 146 11.98 6.72 1.50
C GLN A 146 10.82 6.64 0.52
N PHE A 147 10.10 7.74 0.31
CA PHE A 147 8.98 7.73 -0.64
C PHE A 147 9.43 7.62 -2.10
N GLN A 148 10.51 8.29 -2.48
CA GLN A 148 11.10 8.08 -3.81
C GLN A 148 11.55 6.62 -3.99
N ALA A 149 12.07 5.98 -2.94
CA ALA A 149 12.38 4.56 -2.96
C ALA A 149 11.15 3.67 -3.15
N VAL A 150 9.96 4.06 -2.66
CA VAL A 150 8.70 3.36 -2.94
C VAL A 150 8.38 3.40 -4.44
N ILE A 151 8.45 4.58 -5.06
CA ILE A 151 8.20 4.74 -6.50
C ILE A 151 9.19 3.91 -7.33
N GLU A 152 10.47 3.93 -6.94
CA GLU A 152 11.49 3.10 -7.58
C GLU A 152 11.24 1.60 -7.38
N PHE A 153 10.75 1.19 -6.22
CA PHE A 153 10.41 -0.20 -5.92
C PHE A 153 9.25 -0.68 -6.80
N PHE A 154 8.19 0.12 -6.95
CA PHE A 154 7.08 -0.20 -7.86
C PHE A 154 7.61 -0.39 -9.29
N LYS A 155 8.50 0.50 -9.75
CA LYS A 155 9.11 0.35 -11.08
C LYS A 155 9.96 -0.92 -11.19
N PHE A 156 10.72 -1.24 -10.14
CA PHE A 156 11.54 -2.44 -10.09
C PHE A 156 10.73 -3.73 -10.20
N VAL A 157 9.54 -3.80 -9.59
CA VAL A 157 8.65 -4.98 -9.67
C VAL A 157 7.77 -5.00 -10.92
N GLY A 158 7.93 -4.03 -11.84
CA GLY A 158 7.33 -4.09 -13.19
C GLY A 158 6.31 -3.00 -13.52
N TYR A 159 5.97 -2.11 -12.59
CA TYR A 159 5.05 -1.00 -12.87
C TYR A 159 5.72 0.08 -13.71
N LYS A 160 5.23 0.29 -14.93
CA LYS A 160 5.95 1.11 -15.94
C LYS A 160 5.91 2.61 -15.67
N ASN A 161 4.73 3.15 -15.38
CA ASN A 161 4.53 4.59 -15.22
C ASN A 161 3.94 4.90 -13.83
N VAL A 162 4.81 5.12 -12.85
CA VAL A 162 4.45 5.39 -11.45
C VAL A 162 4.78 6.83 -11.12
N VAL A 163 3.76 7.58 -10.68
CA VAL A 163 3.81 9.03 -10.46
C VAL A 163 3.42 9.35 -9.02
N ASP A 164 4.16 10.28 -8.42
CA ASP A 164 3.84 10.87 -7.11
C ASP A 164 2.51 11.65 -7.18
N ALA A 165 1.55 11.20 -6.38
CA ALA A 165 0.21 11.77 -6.27
C ALA A 165 0.01 12.58 -4.98
N ARG A 166 1.05 12.76 -4.16
CA ARG A 166 0.97 13.67 -3.02
C ARG A 166 0.81 15.07 -3.59
N ILE A 167 -0.37 15.66 -3.39
CA ILE A 167 -0.69 17.02 -3.82
C ILE A 167 0.43 17.93 -3.31
N LYS A 168 1.22 18.49 -4.22
CA LYS A 168 2.08 19.63 -3.90
C LYS A 168 1.14 20.83 -3.84
N ILE A 169 0.74 21.19 -2.62
CA ILE A 169 0.09 22.46 -2.30
C ILE A 169 1.08 23.59 -2.61
#